data_AF-A0A1S2PDX6-F1
#
_entry.id   AF-A0A1S2PDX6-F1
#
_cell.length_a   1.000
_cell.length_b   1.000
_cell.length_c   1.000
_cell.angle_alpha   90.00
_cell.angle_beta   90.00
_cell.angle_gamma   90.00
#
_symmetry.space_group_name_H-M   'P 1'
#
loop_
_entity.id
_entity.type
_entity.pdbx_description
1 polymer ?
#
loop_
_entity_poly.entity_id
_entity_poly.type
_entity_poly.pdbx_seq_one_letter_code
_entity_poly.pdbx_strand_id
1 'polypeptide(L)'
;MGRGVLLGGEGALGEAAPVDRGRVDIGWATLMGVRHPATVSWTDPVRSPGERTPPNTALAHAEAACRAAVQAAAQYAAHQAAAELLAAEAVRTRQRVRALRRRWIPRLRGELQAVELALEEGEHEDAVRRRWAASRRGAR
;
A
#
# COMPACT_ATOMS: atom_id res chain seq x y z
N MET A 1 18.18 -23.87 -20.42
CA MET A 1 18.70 -25.11 -19.81
C MET A 1 19.14 -26.17 -20.84
N GLY A 2 18.47 -26.35 -21.98
CA GLY A 2 18.73 -27.47 -22.90
C GLY A 2 20.19 -27.68 -23.32
N ARG A 3 20.94 -26.63 -23.68
CA ARG A 3 22.31 -26.78 -24.21
C ARG A 3 23.38 -27.17 -23.17
N GLY A 4 23.23 -26.77 -21.92
CA GLY A 4 24.19 -27.08 -20.85
C GLY A 4 24.07 -28.52 -20.34
N VAL A 5 22.83 -29.01 -20.23
CA VAL A 5 22.52 -30.41 -19.88
C VAL A 5 22.93 -31.36 -21.01
N LEU A 6 22.70 -30.95 -22.27
CA LEU A 6 23.15 -31.71 -23.44
C LEU A 6 24.68 -31.90 -23.50
N LEU A 7 25.46 -30.97 -22.96
CA LEU A 7 26.92 -30.99 -23.02
C LEU A 7 27.59 -31.52 -21.74
N GLY A 8 26.93 -31.48 -20.58
CA GLY A 8 27.49 -31.90 -19.29
C GLY A 8 26.78 -33.06 -18.60
N GLY A 9 25.60 -33.46 -19.08
CA GLY A 9 24.72 -34.39 -18.36
C GLY A 9 24.03 -33.75 -17.14
N GLU A 10 23.05 -34.44 -16.56
CA GLU A 10 22.30 -33.94 -15.38
C GLU A 10 23.16 -33.87 -14.10
N GLY A 11 24.16 -34.76 -13.95
CA GLY A 11 25.09 -34.75 -12.81
C GLY A 11 25.94 -33.48 -12.74
N ALA A 12 26.29 -32.89 -13.88
CA ALA A 12 27.04 -31.63 -13.95
C ALA A 12 26.25 -30.41 -13.43
N LEU A 13 24.92 -30.48 -13.39
CA LEU A 13 24.10 -29.43 -12.78
C LEU A 13 24.19 -29.45 -11.25
N GLY A 14 24.15 -30.65 -10.66
CA GLY A 14 24.25 -30.83 -9.22
C GLY A 14 25.62 -30.41 -8.68
N GLU A 15 26.69 -30.76 -9.39
CA GLU A 15 28.06 -30.36 -9.01
C GLU A 15 28.37 -28.88 -9.23
N ALA A 16 27.69 -28.23 -10.18
CA ALA A 16 27.90 -26.81 -10.47
C ALA A 16 27.08 -25.87 -9.58
N ALA A 17 26.15 -26.37 -8.75
CA ALA A 17 25.37 -25.53 -7.86
C ALA A 17 26.26 -24.97 -6.72
N PRO A 18 26.28 -23.65 -6.46
CA PRO A 18 26.97 -23.10 -5.31
C PRO A 18 26.35 -23.64 -4.00
N VAL A 19 27.17 -23.83 -2.96
CA VAL A 19 26.66 -24.28 -1.66
C VAL A 19 25.88 -23.16 -0.97
N ASP A 20 26.32 -21.92 -1.14
CA ASP A 20 25.61 -20.74 -0.65
C ASP A 20 24.56 -20.25 -1.66
N ARG A 21 23.42 -19.74 -1.16
CA ARG A 21 22.31 -19.27 -2.00
C ARG A 21 22.33 -17.76 -2.14
N GLY A 22 21.99 -17.27 -3.33
CA GLY A 22 21.75 -15.84 -3.51
C GLY A 22 20.62 -15.36 -2.61
N ARG A 23 20.81 -14.20 -1.98
CA ARG A 23 19.84 -13.60 -1.07
C ARG A 23 19.13 -12.44 -1.73
N VAL A 24 17.81 -12.39 -1.57
CA VAL A 24 16.96 -11.25 -1.93
C VAL A 24 16.53 -10.57 -0.65
N ASP A 25 16.83 -9.28 -0.52
CA ASP A 25 16.33 -8.44 0.56
C ASP A 25 15.35 -7.41 0.00
N ILE A 26 14.22 -7.25 0.70
CA ILE A 26 13.16 -6.32 0.32
C ILE A 26 13.20 -5.14 1.28
N GLY A 27 13.51 -3.95 0.76
CA GLY A 27 13.37 -2.70 1.49
C GLY A 27 11.91 -2.24 1.47
N TRP A 28 11.42 -1.83 2.63
CA TRP A 28 10.04 -1.40 2.81
C TRP A 28 9.97 0.11 3.04
N ALA A 29 8.95 0.74 2.45
CA ALA A 29 8.61 2.14 2.69
C ALA A 29 7.16 2.27 3.17
N THR A 30 6.78 3.48 3.54
CA THR A 30 5.39 3.81 3.89
C THR A 30 4.94 5.02 3.08
N LEU A 31 3.80 4.89 2.40
CA LEU A 31 3.17 5.95 1.64
C LEU A 31 1.67 5.97 1.94
N MET A 32 1.13 7.15 2.24
CA MET A 32 -0.29 7.31 2.62
C MET A 32 -0.71 6.41 3.80
N GLY A 33 0.21 6.10 4.73
CA GLY A 33 -0.03 5.19 5.86
C GLY A 33 0.00 3.70 5.51
N VAL A 34 0.28 3.34 4.26
CA VAL A 34 0.39 1.95 3.80
C VAL A 34 1.86 1.55 3.72
N ARG A 35 2.23 0.48 4.41
CA ARG A 35 3.56 -0.13 4.30
C ARG A 35 3.61 -0.99 3.04
N HIS A 36 4.56 -0.70 2.15
CA HIS A 36 4.71 -1.39 0.87
C HIS A 36 6.19 -1.68 0.55
N PRO A 37 6.50 -2.71 -0.25
CA PRO A 37 7.85 -2.92 -0.74
C PRO A 37 8.26 -1.76 -1.65
N ALA A 38 9.50 -1.30 -1.54
CA ALA A 38 10.00 -0.12 -2.23
C ALA A 38 11.30 -0.36 -2.99
N THR A 39 12.17 -1.22 -2.45
CA THR A 39 13.43 -1.58 -3.07
C THR A 39 13.67 -3.08 -2.98
N VAL A 40 14.41 -3.61 -3.94
CA VAL A 40 14.90 -4.99 -3.93
C VAL A 40 16.40 -4.93 -4.06
N SER A 41 17.11 -5.49 -3.09
CA SER A 41 18.56 -5.66 -3.13
C SER A 41 18.92 -7.12 -3.24
N TRP A 42 19.96 -7.40 -4.01
CA TRP A 42 20.44 -8.74 -4.29
C TRP A 42 21.85 -8.92 -3.74
N THR A 43 22.08 -10.05 -3.07
CA THR A 43 23.42 -10.51 -2.73
C THR A 43 23.68 -11.79 -3.49
N ASP A 44 24.72 -11.77 -4.34
CA ASP A 44 25.11 -12.95 -5.10
C ASP A 44 25.61 -14.08 -4.18
N PRO A 45 25.33 -15.35 -4.52
CA PRO A 45 25.91 -16.48 -3.83
C PRO A 45 27.43 -16.44 -3.97
N VAL A 46 28.15 -16.56 -2.85
CA VAL A 46 29.61 -16.62 -2.85
C VAL A 46 30.05 -18.07 -3.02
N ARG A 47 30.81 -18.36 -4.08
CA ARG A 47 31.48 -19.66 -4.22
C ARG A 47 32.73 -19.69 -3.36
N SER A 48 32.89 -20.74 -2.56
CA SER A 48 34.15 -20.98 -1.85
C SER A 48 35.26 -21.38 -2.84
N PRO A 49 36.53 -21.05 -2.60
CA PRO A 49 37.64 -21.36 -3.51
C PRO A 49 37.83 -22.86 -3.84
N GLY A 50 37.28 -23.76 -3.00
CA GLY A 50 37.29 -25.21 -3.23
C GLY A 50 36.07 -25.75 -3.98
N GLU A 51 35.08 -24.91 -4.30
CA GLU A 51 33.91 -25.33 -5.08
C GLU A 51 34.25 -25.47 -6.57
N ARG A 52 33.67 -26.49 -7.21
CA ARG A 52 33.84 -26.69 -8.65
C ARG A 52 33.14 -25.58 -9.44
N THR A 53 33.91 -24.91 -10.28
CA THR A 53 33.40 -23.99 -11.31
C THR A 53 32.54 -24.76 -12.32
N PRO A 54 31.54 -24.13 -12.96
CA PRO A 54 30.74 -24.77 -13.98
C PRO A 54 31.61 -25.47 -15.04
N PRO A 55 31.38 -26.76 -15.34
CA PRO A 55 32.26 -27.56 -16.18
C PRO A 55 32.23 -27.17 -17.67
N ASN A 56 31.28 -26.31 -18.07
CA ASN A 56 31.25 -25.73 -19.40
C ASN A 56 30.66 -24.31 -19.41
N THR A 57 30.96 -23.57 -20.48
CA THR A 57 30.51 -22.18 -20.68
C THR A 57 28.99 -22.07 -20.82
N ALA A 58 28.31 -23.09 -21.37
CA ALA A 58 26.86 -23.12 -21.48
C ALA A 58 26.16 -23.14 -20.11
N LEU A 59 26.73 -23.83 -19.11
CA LEU A 59 26.25 -23.84 -17.73
C LEU A 59 26.55 -22.51 -17.03
N ALA A 60 27.71 -21.91 -17.26
CA ALA A 60 28.01 -20.56 -16.76
C ALA A 60 27.02 -19.51 -17.32
N HIS A 61 26.68 -19.57 -18.61
CA HIS A 61 25.67 -18.71 -19.21
C HIS A 61 24.26 -18.99 -18.69
N ALA A 62 23.90 -20.26 -18.47
CA ALA A 62 22.60 -20.61 -17.91
C ALA A 62 22.45 -20.10 -16.47
N GLU A 63 23.50 -20.20 -15.65
CA GLU A 63 23.54 -19.69 -14.29
C GLU A 63 23.36 -18.16 -14.26
N ALA A 64 24.08 -17.43 -15.12
CA ALA A 64 23.92 -15.98 -15.26
C ALA A 64 22.52 -15.57 -15.73
N ALA A 65 21.96 -16.28 -16.72
CA ALA A 65 20.61 -16.02 -17.21
C ALA A 65 19.53 -16.29 -16.15
N CYS A 66 19.67 -17.38 -15.37
CA CYS A 66 18.77 -17.67 -14.26
C CYS A 66 18.86 -16.61 -13.16
N ARG A 67 20.07 -16.15 -12.79
CA ARG A 67 20.25 -15.04 -11.84
C ARG A 67 19.53 -13.78 -12.30
N ALA A 68 19.76 -13.35 -13.54
CA ALA A 68 19.11 -12.17 -14.11
C ALA A 68 17.58 -12.30 -14.12
N ALA A 69 17.05 -13.48 -14.48
CA ALA A 69 15.62 -13.73 -14.48
C ALA A 69 14.99 -13.65 -13.08
N VAL A 70 15.65 -14.22 -12.06
CA VAL A 70 15.18 -14.17 -10.67
C VAL A 70 15.22 -12.73 -10.13
N GLN A 71 16.29 -11.99 -10.40
CA GLN A 71 16.39 -10.57 -10.01
C GLN A 71 15.27 -9.73 -10.63
N ALA A 72 15.02 -9.89 -11.93
CA ALA A 72 13.93 -9.20 -12.62
C ALA A 72 12.55 -9.59 -12.07
N ALA A 73 12.34 -10.88 -11.80
CA ALA A 73 11.09 -11.38 -11.22
C ALA A 73 10.85 -10.81 -9.81
N ALA A 74 11.90 -10.72 -8.98
CA ALA A 74 11.80 -10.15 -7.63
C ALA A 74 11.45 -8.65 -7.67
N GLN A 75 12.08 -7.88 -8.56
CA GLN A 75 11.76 -6.46 -8.76
C GLN A 75 10.32 -6.29 -9.24
N TYR A 76 9.91 -7.06 -10.24
CA TYR A 76 8.54 -7.03 -10.75
C TYR A 76 7.52 -7.36 -9.66
N ALA A 77 7.74 -8.44 -8.89
CA ALA A 77 6.85 -8.84 -7.80
C ALA A 77 6.74 -7.76 -6.72
N ALA A 78 7.85 -7.11 -6.36
CA ALA A 78 7.85 -6.01 -5.41
C ALA A 78 7.02 -4.81 -5.91
N HIS A 79 7.23 -4.39 -7.15
CA HIS A 79 6.46 -3.28 -7.74
C HIS A 79 4.98 -3.60 -7.89
N GLN A 80 4.66 -4.83 -8.31
CA GLN A 80 3.29 -5.29 -8.44
C GLN A 80 2.58 -5.31 -7.08
N ALA A 81 3.20 -5.88 -6.05
CA ALA A 81 2.66 -5.89 -4.70
C ALA A 81 2.47 -4.47 -4.13
N ALA A 82 3.42 -3.57 -4.37
CA ALA A 82 3.29 -2.17 -3.97
C ALA A 82 2.10 -1.48 -4.67
N ALA A 83 1.96 -1.69 -5.98
CA ALA A 83 0.87 -1.13 -6.77
C ALA A 83 -0.50 -1.60 -6.28
N GLU A 84 -0.65 -2.90 -5.98
CA GLU A 84 -1.88 -3.47 -5.46
C GLU A 84 -2.27 -2.90 -4.09
N LEU A 85 -1.30 -2.83 -3.16
CA LEU A 85 -1.52 -2.25 -1.83
C LEU A 85 -1.93 -0.79 -1.89
N LEU A 86 -1.24 0.03 -2.70
CA LEU A 86 -1.53 1.45 -2.84
C LEU A 86 -2.86 1.69 -3.57
N ALA A 87 -3.19 0.88 -4.58
CA ALA A 87 -4.46 0.96 -5.29
C ALA A 87 -5.64 0.65 -4.34
N ALA A 88 -5.50 -0.37 -3.50
CA ALA A 88 -6.52 -0.72 -2.51
C ALA A 88 -6.76 0.44 -1.52
N GLU A 89 -5.71 1.10 -1.04
CA GLU A 89 -5.86 2.24 -0.15
C GLU A 89 -6.47 3.46 -0.85
N ALA A 90 -6.06 3.73 -2.09
CA ALA A 90 -6.64 4.80 -2.88
C ALA A 90 -8.15 4.62 -3.10
N VAL A 91 -8.63 3.37 -3.21
CA VAL A 91 -10.07 3.06 -3.29
C VAL A 91 -10.76 3.34 -1.94
N ARG A 92 -10.19 2.88 -0.81
CA ARG A 92 -10.74 3.14 0.53
C ARG A 92 -10.85 4.63 0.82
N THR A 93 -9.78 5.39 0.53
CA THR A 93 -9.76 6.84 0.69
C THR A 93 -10.82 7.51 -0.18
N ARG A 94 -10.97 7.12 -1.45
CA ARG A 94 -12.03 7.64 -2.34
C ARG A 94 -13.43 7.35 -1.81
N GLN A 95 -13.68 6.15 -1.32
CA GLN A 95 -14.97 5.77 -0.73
C GLN A 95 -15.27 6.61 0.52
N ARG A 96 -14.29 6.79 1.41
CA ARG A 96 -14.42 7.62 2.62
C ARG A 96 -14.71 9.07 2.27
N VAL A 97 -13.96 9.66 1.34
CA VAL A 97 -14.21 11.04 0.86
C VAL A 97 -15.60 11.16 0.27
N ARG A 98 -16.04 10.18 -0.53
CA ARG A 98 -17.38 10.19 -1.13
C ARG A 98 -18.47 10.11 -0.06
N ALA A 99 -18.31 9.24 0.95
CA ALA A 99 -19.25 9.14 2.06
C ALA A 99 -19.33 10.46 2.85
N LEU A 100 -18.17 11.06 3.16
CA LEU A 100 -18.12 12.35 3.85
C LEU A 100 -18.88 13.43 3.07
N ARG A 101 -18.57 13.58 1.78
CA ARG A 101 -19.15 14.63 0.94
C ARG A 101 -20.64 14.43 0.67
N ARG A 102 -21.08 13.19 0.43
CA ARG A 102 -22.45 12.91 -0.03
C ARG A 102 -23.43 12.59 1.08
N ARG A 103 -22.96 12.17 2.26
CA ARG A 103 -23.83 11.72 3.35
C ARG A 103 -23.59 12.51 4.63
N TRP A 104 -22.36 12.50 5.13
CA TRP A 104 -22.09 13.04 6.47
C TRP A 104 -22.18 14.56 6.52
N ILE A 105 -21.50 15.26 5.62
CA ILE A 105 -21.52 16.74 5.59
C ILE A 105 -22.95 17.28 5.40
N PRO A 106 -23.74 16.79 4.41
CA PRO A 106 -25.12 17.26 4.27
C PRO A 106 -25.97 16.98 5.50
N ARG A 107 -25.88 15.79 6.10
CA ARG A 107 -26.64 15.43 7.31
C ARG A 107 -26.32 16.38 8.46
N LEU A 108 -25.03 16.58 8.73
CA LEU A 108 -24.57 17.45 9.83
C LEU A 108 -24.99 18.92 9.60
N ARG A 109 -25.00 19.38 8.36
CA ARG A 109 -25.52 20.72 8.03
C ARG A 109 -27.03 20.83 8.26
N GLY A 110 -27.80 19.79 7.92
CA GLY A 110 -29.24 19.77 8.20
C GLY A 110 -29.54 19.74 9.70
N GLU A 111 -28.78 18.95 10.47
CA GLU A 111 -28.88 18.92 11.93
C GLU A 111 -28.54 20.28 12.55
N LEU A 112 -27.49 20.95 12.05
CA LEU A 112 -27.13 22.29 12.50
C LEU A 112 -28.25 23.31 12.22
N GLN A 113 -28.78 23.32 11.00
CA GLN A 113 -29.85 24.24 10.62
C GLN A 113 -31.13 24.03 11.46
N ALA A 114 -31.46 22.78 11.78
CA ALA A 114 -32.62 22.46 12.62
C ALA A 114 -32.45 23.00 14.05
N VAL A 115 -31.24 22.92 14.61
CA VAL A 115 -30.92 23.49 15.93
C VAL A 115 -30.97 25.01 15.89
N GLU A 116 -30.41 25.64 14.85
CA GLU A 116 -30.44 27.09 14.68
C GLU A 116 -31.89 27.61 14.63
N LEU A 117 -32.76 26.99 13.84
CA LEU A 117 -34.17 27.37 13.75
C LEU A 117 -34.90 27.24 15.10
N ALA A 118 -34.67 26.13 15.83
CA ALA A 118 -35.31 25.92 17.13
C ALA A 118 -34.87 26.97 18.17
N LEU A 119 -33.62 27.45 18.08
CA LEU A 119 -33.14 28.55 18.93
C LEU A 119 -33.83 29.86 18.56
N GLU A 120 -33.90 30.21 17.27
CA GLU A 120 -34.58 31.42 16.79
C GLU A 120 -36.06 31.46 17.21
N GLU A 121 -36.76 30.33 17.10
CA GLU A 121 -38.16 30.20 17.55
C GLU A 121 -38.29 30.42 19.06
N GLY A 122 -37.43 29.79 19.87
CA GLY A 122 -37.41 29.96 21.32
C GLY A 122 -37.11 31.40 21.75
N GLU A 123 -36.19 32.07 21.06
CA GLU A 123 -35.87 33.49 21.29
C GLU A 123 -37.06 34.39 20.94
N HIS A 124 -37.78 34.09 19.86
CA HIS A 124 -38.99 34.82 19.47
C HIS A 124 -40.10 34.68 20.52
N GLU A 125 -40.37 33.46 20.98
CA GLU A 125 -41.35 33.20 22.05
C GLU A 125 -41.00 33.94 23.34
N ASP A 126 -39.73 33.94 23.73
CA ASP A 126 -39.22 34.68 24.88
C ASP A 126 -39.43 36.19 24.75
N ALA A 127 -39.13 36.76 23.59
CA ALA A 127 -39.32 38.18 23.32
C ALA A 127 -40.81 38.57 23.44
N VAL A 128 -41.72 37.76 22.89
CA VAL A 128 -43.18 37.96 23.00
C VAL A 128 -43.63 37.92 24.47
N ARG A 129 -43.20 36.90 25.23
CA ARG A 129 -43.51 36.77 26.67
C ARG A 129 -43.05 38.00 27.47
N ARG A 130 -41.82 38.47 27.22
CA ARG A 130 -41.27 39.68 27.87
C ARG A 130 -42.08 40.93 27.54
N ARG A 131 -42.46 41.10 26.27
CA ARG A 131 -43.28 42.24 25.82
C ARG A 131 -44.64 42.29 26.51
N TRP A 132 -45.35 41.17 26.58
CA TRP A 132 -46.66 41.10 27.26
C TRP A 132 -46.55 41.33 28.78
N ALA A 133 -45.49 40.83 29.41
CA ALA A 133 -45.25 41.10 30.83
C ALA A 133 -44.99 42.59 31.08
N ALA A 134 -44.28 43.28 30.18
CA ALA A 134 -44.05 44.72 30.27
C ALA A 134 -45.34 45.54 30.06
N SER A 135 -46.17 45.19 29.07
CA SER A 135 -47.45 45.90 28.83
C SER A 135 -48.44 45.72 29.98
N ARG A 136 -48.48 44.56 30.64
CA ARG A 136 -49.29 44.34 31.85
C ARG A 136 -48.85 45.16 33.06
N ARG A 137 -47.55 45.47 33.17
CA ARG A 137 -47.02 46.31 34.28
C ARG A 137 -47.26 47.79 34.07
N GLY A 138 -47.32 48.28 32.84
CA GLY A 138 -47.62 49.69 32.54
C GLY A 138 -49.11 50.06 32.56
N ALA A 139 -50.00 49.06 32.68
CA ALA A 139 -51.45 49.25 32.78
C ALA A 139 -51.97 49.19 34.24
N ARG A 140 -51.07 49.05 35.22
CA ARG A 140 -51.33 49.22 36.65
C ARG A 140 -50.76 50.54 37.11
#